data_AF-A0A960ZFR4-F1
#
_entry.id   AF-A0A960ZFR4-F1
#
_cell.length_a   1.000
_cell.length_b   1.000
_cell.length_c   1.000
_cell.angle_alpha   90.00
_cell.angle_beta   90.00
_cell.angle_gamma   90.00
#
_symmetry.space_group_name_H-M   'P 1'
#
loop_
_entity.id
_entity.type
_entity.pdbx_description
1 polymer ?
#
loop_
_entity_poly.entity_id
_entity_poly.type
_entity_poly.pdbx_seq_one_letter_code
_entity_poly.pdbx_strand_id
1 'polypeptide(L)'
;MGGLLCVHVFVSHVTGYAAHLALTVYDHQYLHGIYFLTVPMFFLLGSVFSGAMSERRAIQNKPPVYIHILLFLSLSFAGLSVVGTWGFFGMFGKPLHDFHGYTLLCILAFACGSQNALFTNYSNSIIRTTHLTGLTTDLGIGLAKYFIGKKQSEKKINRIRIELICTFILGSIVGAYLFPAFEFYAFLIPCAISLTVGWGLFVSRKKLQLQQASHNFSRSQK
;
A
#
# COMPACT_ATOMS: atom_id res chain seq x y z
N MET A 1 -9.27 -5.00 0.59
CA MET A 1 -10.66 -5.27 0.18
C MET A 1 -10.81 -5.47 -1.31
N GLY A 2 -10.40 -4.55 -2.19
CA GLY A 2 -10.59 -4.72 -3.63
C GLY A 2 -10.16 -6.08 -4.20
N GLY A 3 -8.91 -6.52 -3.98
CA GLY A 3 -8.46 -7.84 -4.43
C GLY A 3 -9.24 -9.03 -3.83
N LEU A 4 -9.63 -8.94 -2.55
CA LEU A 4 -10.45 -9.97 -1.90
C LEU A 4 -11.82 -10.09 -2.56
N LEU A 5 -12.47 -8.95 -2.87
CA LEU A 5 -13.81 -8.97 -3.44
C LEU A 5 -13.81 -9.26 -4.93
N CYS A 6 -12.70 -8.99 -5.64
CA CYS A 6 -12.55 -9.38 -7.04
C CYS A 6 -12.36 -10.90 -7.19
N VAL A 7 -11.50 -11.53 -6.38
CA VAL A 7 -11.03 -12.92 -6.60
C VAL A 7 -10.93 -13.80 -5.35
N HIS A 8 -11.50 -13.38 -4.21
CA HIS A 8 -11.51 -14.11 -2.93
C HIS A 8 -10.14 -14.38 -2.29
N VAL A 9 -9.11 -13.58 -2.65
CA VAL A 9 -7.76 -13.71 -2.08
C VAL A 9 -7.23 -12.37 -1.57
N PHE A 10 -6.62 -12.39 -0.38
CA PHE A 10 -5.97 -11.21 0.21
C PHE A 10 -4.61 -10.93 -0.43
N VAL A 11 -4.49 -9.80 -1.12
CA VAL A 11 -3.24 -9.34 -1.76
C VAL A 11 -2.12 -9.07 -0.75
N SER A 12 -2.45 -8.52 0.42
CA SER A 12 -1.46 -8.08 1.42
C SER A 12 -0.95 -9.18 2.36
N HIS A 13 -1.58 -10.36 2.36
CA HIS A 13 -1.25 -11.45 3.28
C HIS A 13 -0.18 -12.36 2.65
N VAL A 14 1.04 -11.85 2.54
CA VAL A 14 2.18 -12.59 1.94
C VAL A 14 2.39 -13.95 2.60
N THR A 15 2.19 -14.07 3.91
CA THR A 15 2.27 -15.35 4.64
C THR A 15 1.20 -16.36 4.19
N GLY A 16 0.01 -15.89 3.79
CA GLY A 16 -1.06 -16.75 3.27
C GLY A 16 -0.70 -17.41 1.94
N TYR A 17 0.12 -16.77 1.10
CA TYR A 17 0.56 -17.35 -0.18
C TYR A 17 1.44 -18.58 0.00
N ALA A 18 2.20 -18.68 1.10
CA ALA A 18 2.95 -19.90 1.42
C ALA A 18 2.01 -21.07 1.75
N ALA A 19 0.92 -20.82 2.48
CA ALA A 19 -0.09 -21.83 2.77
C ALA A 19 -0.85 -22.24 1.50
N HIS A 20 -1.24 -21.29 0.65
CA HIS A 20 -1.85 -21.59 -0.65
C HIS A 20 -0.94 -22.42 -1.55
N LEU A 21 0.36 -22.09 -1.62
CA LEU A 21 1.34 -22.90 -2.33
C LEU A 21 1.38 -24.33 -1.79
N ALA A 22 1.48 -24.52 -0.47
CA ALA A 22 1.51 -25.84 0.15
C ALA A 22 0.24 -26.67 -0.18
N LEU A 23 -0.94 -26.05 -0.11
CA LEU A 23 -2.21 -26.70 -0.46
C LEU A 23 -2.26 -27.09 -1.94
N THR A 24 -1.89 -26.20 -2.85
CA THR A 24 -1.87 -26.53 -4.29
C THR A 24 -0.88 -27.63 -4.65
N VAL A 25 0.24 -27.73 -3.93
CA VAL A 25 1.20 -28.84 -4.09
C VAL A 25 0.61 -30.15 -3.56
N TYR A 26 -0.08 -30.11 -2.42
CA TYR A 26 -0.78 -31.26 -1.84
C TYR A 26 -1.90 -31.78 -2.75
N ASP A 27 -2.69 -30.87 -3.33
CA ASP A 27 -3.79 -31.20 -4.25
C ASP A 27 -3.33 -31.51 -5.68
N HIS A 28 -2.02 -31.63 -5.94
CA HIS A 28 -1.41 -31.86 -7.25
C HIS A 28 -1.70 -30.77 -8.31
N GLN A 29 -2.11 -29.57 -7.89
CA GLN A 29 -2.38 -28.42 -8.75
C GLN A 29 -1.13 -27.52 -8.92
N TYR A 30 -0.05 -28.09 -9.42
CA TYR A 30 1.27 -27.42 -9.47
C TYR A 30 1.27 -26.07 -10.22
N LEU A 31 0.48 -25.94 -11.29
CA LEU A 31 0.37 -24.70 -12.05
C LEU A 31 -0.18 -23.54 -11.21
N HIS A 32 -1.24 -23.80 -10.43
CA HIS A 32 -1.81 -22.82 -9.50
C HIS A 32 -0.80 -22.47 -8.40
N GLY A 33 -0.01 -23.44 -7.94
CA GLY A 33 1.09 -23.21 -7.00
C GLY A 33 2.13 -22.24 -7.53
N ILE A 34 2.58 -22.43 -8.78
CA ILE A 34 3.50 -21.49 -9.44
C ILE A 34 2.87 -20.09 -9.50
N TYR A 35 1.60 -19.98 -9.88
CA TYR A 35 0.92 -18.68 -9.92
C TYR A 35 0.81 -18.01 -8.55
N PHE A 36 0.52 -18.76 -7.48
CA PHE A 36 0.55 -18.22 -6.11
C PHE A 36 1.94 -17.72 -5.70
N LEU A 37 3.02 -18.35 -6.17
CA LEU A 37 4.38 -17.87 -5.91
C LEU A 37 4.69 -16.55 -6.62
N THR A 38 4.07 -16.27 -7.77
CA THR A 38 4.32 -15.02 -8.50
C THR A 38 3.82 -13.78 -7.77
N VAL A 39 2.70 -13.87 -7.04
CA VAL A 39 2.09 -12.72 -6.37
C VAL A 39 3.00 -12.07 -5.31
N PRO A 40 3.61 -12.81 -4.34
CA PRO A 40 4.55 -12.21 -3.40
C PRO A 40 5.82 -11.69 -4.07
N MET A 41 6.23 -12.25 -5.22
CA MET A 41 7.34 -11.70 -6.00
C MET A 41 7.00 -10.34 -6.58
N PHE A 42 5.79 -10.15 -7.11
CA PHE A 42 5.34 -8.83 -7.56
C PHE A 42 5.20 -7.81 -6.42
N PHE A 43 4.80 -8.25 -5.23
CA PHE A 43 4.84 -7.40 -4.04
C PHE A 43 6.27 -6.95 -3.70
N LEU A 44 7.24 -7.88 -3.74
CA LEU A 44 8.64 -7.57 -3.54
C LEU A 44 9.16 -6.59 -4.62
N LEU A 45 8.85 -6.83 -5.90
CA LEU A 45 9.21 -5.96 -7.00
C LEU A 45 8.62 -4.54 -6.83
N GLY A 46 7.37 -4.43 -6.41
CA GLY A 46 6.75 -3.14 -6.09
C GLY A 46 7.47 -2.41 -4.95
N SER A 47 7.91 -3.15 -3.93
CA SER A 47 8.68 -2.61 -2.81
C SER A 47 10.07 -2.14 -3.26
N VAL A 48 10.75 -2.92 -4.10
CA VAL A 48 12.05 -2.57 -4.72
C VAL A 48 11.90 -1.32 -5.59
N PHE A 49 10.84 -1.23 -6.41
CA PHE A 49 10.58 -0.06 -7.25
C PHE A 49 10.47 1.23 -6.43
N SER A 50 9.61 1.23 -5.40
CA SER A 50 9.40 2.38 -4.51
C SER A 50 10.66 2.71 -3.69
N GLY A 51 11.36 1.68 -3.20
CA GLY A 51 12.64 1.80 -2.51
C GLY A 51 13.72 2.43 -3.38
N ALA A 52 13.93 1.92 -4.60
CA ALA A 52 14.93 2.41 -5.54
C ALA A 52 14.70 3.88 -5.93
N MET A 53 13.43 4.30 -6.12
CA MET A 53 13.10 5.70 -6.41
C MET A 53 13.47 6.64 -5.25
N SER A 54 13.30 6.18 -4.01
CA SER A 54 13.65 6.94 -2.81
C SER A 54 15.17 6.98 -2.61
N GLU A 55 15.82 5.81 -2.71
CA GLU A 55 17.25 5.61 -2.46
C GLU A 55 18.13 6.35 -3.48
N ARG A 56 17.75 6.34 -4.77
CA ARG A 56 18.46 7.10 -5.81
C ARG A 56 18.60 8.57 -5.49
N ARG A 57 17.65 9.17 -4.77
CA ARG A 57 17.73 10.57 -4.34
C ARG A 57 18.53 10.74 -3.06
N ALA A 58 18.43 9.79 -2.14
CA ALA A 58 19.21 9.76 -0.92
C ALA A 58 20.73 9.75 -1.23
N ILE A 59 21.17 8.90 -2.17
CA ILE A 59 22.56 8.84 -2.65
C ILE A 59 23.02 10.18 -3.25
N GLN A 60 22.10 10.94 -3.86
CA GLN A 60 22.37 12.27 -4.40
C GLN A 60 22.27 13.40 -3.36
N ASN A 61 22.13 13.08 -2.06
CA ASN A 61 21.86 14.03 -0.98
C ASN A 61 20.63 14.93 -1.24
N LYS A 62 19.63 14.40 -1.95
CA LYS A 62 18.39 15.11 -2.29
C LYS A 62 17.21 14.51 -1.51
N PRO A 63 16.25 15.33 -1.06
CA PRO A 63 15.06 14.81 -0.41
C PRO A 63 14.25 13.93 -1.37
N PRO A 64 13.70 12.80 -0.88
CA PRO A 64 12.92 11.86 -1.68
C PRO A 64 11.70 12.53 -2.32
N VAL A 65 11.27 12.02 -3.47
CA VAL A 65 10.15 12.57 -4.26
C VAL A 65 9.06 11.52 -4.37
N TYR A 66 8.15 11.54 -3.41
CA TYR A 66 7.10 10.53 -3.29
C TYR A 66 5.92 10.69 -4.27
N ILE A 67 5.74 11.90 -4.85
CA ILE A 67 4.67 12.17 -5.83
C ILE A 67 4.73 11.21 -7.02
N HIS A 68 5.92 10.85 -7.53
CA HIS A 68 6.04 9.98 -8.69
C HIS A 68 5.49 8.57 -8.41
N ILE A 69 5.73 8.05 -7.20
CA ILE A 69 5.20 6.75 -6.78
C ILE A 69 3.66 6.82 -6.66
N LEU A 70 3.13 7.90 -6.07
CA LEU A 70 1.68 8.10 -5.93
C LEU A 70 0.97 8.30 -7.27
N LEU A 71 1.59 9.00 -8.22
CA LEU A 71 1.08 9.13 -9.59
C LEU A 71 1.07 7.77 -10.31
N PHE A 72 2.14 6.99 -10.15
CA PHE A 72 2.19 5.62 -10.67
C PHE A 72 1.08 4.74 -10.09
N LEU A 73 0.85 4.80 -8.77
CA LEU A 73 -0.25 4.07 -8.11
C LEU A 73 -1.62 4.54 -8.63
N SER A 74 -1.82 5.85 -8.75
CA SER A 74 -3.06 6.42 -9.31
C SER A 74 -3.33 5.92 -10.72
N LEU A 75 -2.33 5.97 -11.61
CA LEU A 75 -2.46 5.47 -12.98
C LEU A 75 -2.70 3.96 -13.02
N SER A 76 -2.05 3.19 -12.14
CA SER A 76 -2.25 1.74 -12.04
C SER A 76 -3.69 1.40 -11.65
N PHE A 77 -4.27 2.11 -10.67
CA PHE A 77 -5.66 1.91 -10.27
C PHE A 77 -6.67 2.38 -11.33
N ALA A 78 -6.38 3.48 -12.04
CA ALA A 78 -7.17 3.91 -13.19
C ALA A 78 -7.15 2.86 -14.31
N GLY A 79 -5.96 2.32 -14.62
CA GLY A 79 -5.78 1.24 -15.60
C GLY A 79 -6.53 -0.02 -15.20
N LEU A 80 -6.47 -0.43 -13.92
CA LEU A 80 -7.23 -1.57 -13.40
C LEU A 80 -8.75 -1.37 -13.55
N SER A 81 -9.25 -0.15 -13.29
CA SER A 81 -10.66 0.17 -13.49
C SER A 81 -11.05 0.01 -14.96
N VAL A 82 -10.32 0.62 -15.89
CA VAL A 82 -10.64 0.55 -17.33
C VAL A 82 -10.53 -0.87 -17.88
N VAL A 83 -9.39 -1.54 -17.65
CA VAL A 83 -9.12 -2.89 -18.15
C VAL A 83 -10.08 -3.91 -17.53
N GLY A 84 -10.43 -3.73 -16.26
CA GLY A 84 -11.44 -4.56 -15.57
C GLY A 84 -12.83 -4.37 -16.15
N THR A 85 -13.26 -3.14 -16.42
CA THR A 85 -14.57 -2.86 -17.04
C THR A 85 -14.67 -3.37 -18.48
N TRP A 86 -13.54 -3.52 -19.19
CA TRP A 86 -13.49 -4.20 -20.50
C TRP A 86 -13.49 -5.73 -20.40
N GLY A 87 -13.55 -6.30 -19.19
CA GLY A 87 -13.71 -7.74 -18.98
C GLY A 87 -12.42 -8.55 -19.03
N PHE A 88 -11.25 -7.92 -19.15
CA PHE A 88 -9.97 -8.64 -19.22
C PHE A 88 -9.70 -9.50 -17.97
N PHE A 89 -10.06 -9.00 -16.77
CA PHE A 89 -9.87 -9.74 -15.51
C PHE A 89 -10.97 -10.77 -15.23
N GLY A 90 -11.92 -10.95 -16.14
CA GLY A 90 -13.11 -11.77 -15.93
C GLY A 90 -14.22 -11.05 -15.15
N MET A 91 -15.24 -11.81 -14.79
CA MET A 91 -16.40 -11.29 -14.06
C MET A 91 -16.03 -11.01 -12.59
N PHE A 92 -16.43 -9.85 -12.09
CA PHE A 92 -16.19 -9.45 -10.72
C PHE A 92 -16.78 -10.46 -9.72
N GLY A 93 -16.05 -10.77 -8.65
CA GLY A 93 -16.53 -11.63 -7.56
C GLY A 93 -16.43 -13.13 -7.81
N LYS A 94 -15.94 -13.57 -8.98
CA LYS A 94 -15.67 -14.99 -9.22
C LYS A 94 -14.39 -15.43 -8.48
N PRO A 95 -14.36 -16.65 -7.92
CA PRO A 95 -13.15 -17.21 -7.32
C PRO A 95 -11.96 -17.21 -8.29
N LEU A 96 -10.77 -17.02 -7.73
CA LEU A 96 -9.51 -17.11 -8.48
C LEU A 96 -9.36 -18.50 -9.10
N HIS A 97 -9.37 -18.56 -10.43
CA HIS A 97 -9.20 -19.81 -11.17
C HIS A 97 -8.34 -19.63 -12.43
N ASP A 98 -8.42 -18.45 -13.05
CA ASP A 98 -7.80 -18.23 -14.35
C ASP A 98 -6.59 -17.29 -14.28
N PHE A 99 -5.73 -17.39 -15.29
CA PHE A 99 -4.54 -16.55 -15.46
C PHE A 99 -4.81 -15.04 -15.32
N HIS A 100 -5.96 -14.58 -15.80
CA HIS A 100 -6.35 -13.17 -15.69
C HIS A 100 -6.57 -12.71 -14.24
N GLY A 101 -7.14 -13.57 -13.39
CA GLY A 101 -7.30 -13.28 -11.95
C GLY A 101 -5.95 -13.19 -11.24
N TYR A 102 -4.98 -14.05 -11.60
CA TYR A 102 -3.62 -13.97 -11.09
C TYR A 102 -2.90 -12.71 -11.58
N THR A 103 -3.14 -12.30 -12.83
CA THR A 103 -2.61 -11.04 -13.38
C THR A 103 -3.12 -9.84 -12.58
N LEU A 104 -4.43 -9.80 -12.25
CA LEU A 104 -5.01 -8.79 -11.36
C LEU A 104 -4.31 -8.77 -9.99
N LEU A 105 -4.12 -9.94 -9.38
CA LEU A 105 -3.42 -10.06 -8.09
C LEU A 105 -1.98 -9.57 -8.16
N CYS A 106 -1.23 -9.88 -9.21
CA CYS A 106 0.14 -9.41 -9.39
C CYS A 106 0.22 -7.88 -9.53
N ILE A 107 -0.69 -7.26 -10.30
CA ILE A 107 -0.76 -5.79 -10.41
C ILE A 107 -1.09 -5.17 -9.05
N LEU A 108 -2.10 -5.71 -8.35
CA LEU A 108 -2.48 -5.23 -7.02
C LEU A 108 -1.36 -5.46 -5.99
N ALA A 109 -0.63 -6.57 -6.07
CA ALA A 109 0.48 -6.90 -5.19
C ALA A 109 1.65 -5.94 -5.40
N PHE A 110 1.99 -5.64 -6.66
CA PHE A 110 2.97 -4.61 -6.98
C PHE A 110 2.57 -3.25 -6.40
N ALA A 111 1.33 -2.81 -6.65
CA ALA A 111 0.83 -1.55 -6.13
C ALA A 111 0.87 -1.52 -4.58
N CYS A 112 0.46 -2.61 -3.93
CA CYS A 112 0.48 -2.77 -2.47
C CYS A 112 1.91 -2.73 -1.91
N GLY A 113 2.85 -3.43 -2.54
CA GLY A 113 4.27 -3.41 -2.18
C GLY A 113 4.90 -2.03 -2.33
N SER A 114 4.62 -1.34 -3.45
CA SER A 114 5.07 0.03 -3.68
C SER A 114 4.52 1.00 -2.63
N GLN A 115 3.23 0.88 -2.28
CA GLN A 115 2.58 1.69 -1.25
C GLN A 115 3.20 1.45 0.14
N ASN A 116 3.43 0.18 0.50
CA ASN A 116 4.03 -0.18 1.79
C ASN A 116 5.46 0.37 1.93
N ALA A 117 6.30 0.19 0.91
CA ALA A 117 7.66 0.73 0.90
C ALA A 117 7.66 2.28 0.93
N LEU A 118 6.72 2.91 0.23
CA LEU A 118 6.57 4.36 0.22
C LEU A 118 6.31 4.92 1.64
N PHE A 119 5.31 4.39 2.34
CA PHE A 119 4.96 4.87 3.68
C PHE A 119 6.00 4.47 4.73
N THR A 120 6.65 3.32 4.56
CA THR A 120 7.77 2.92 5.42
C THR A 120 8.91 3.92 5.31
N ASN A 121 9.31 4.30 4.09
CA ASN A 121 10.38 5.29 3.87
C ASN A 121 9.96 6.69 4.34
N TYR A 122 8.73 7.11 4.05
CA TYR A 122 8.23 8.42 4.49
C TYR A 122 8.19 8.57 6.01
N SER A 123 7.88 7.48 6.72
CA SER A 123 7.75 7.46 8.18
C SER A 123 9.03 7.06 8.91
N ASN A 124 10.17 6.92 8.24
CA ASN A 124 11.41 6.39 8.83
C ASN A 124 11.19 5.04 9.54
N SER A 125 10.51 4.12 8.87
CA SER A 125 10.16 2.77 9.35
C SER A 125 9.17 2.71 10.52
N ILE A 126 8.54 3.83 10.91
CA ILE A 126 7.55 3.85 12.00
C ILE A 126 6.21 3.25 11.57
N ILE A 127 5.79 3.46 10.31
CA ILE A 127 4.48 3.04 9.80
C ILE A 127 4.64 1.95 8.75
N ARG A 128 3.90 0.85 8.91
CA ARG A 128 3.71 -0.22 7.91
C ARG A 128 2.22 -0.49 7.73
N THR A 129 1.65 -0.08 6.60
CA THR A 129 0.18 0.03 6.42
C THR A 129 -0.57 -1.30 6.41
N THR A 130 -0.01 -2.37 5.84
CA THR A 130 -0.70 -3.66 5.75
C THR A 130 -0.31 -4.68 6.81
N HIS A 131 0.64 -4.33 7.69
CA HIS A 131 1.09 -5.21 8.77
C HIS A 131 0.18 -5.09 10.00
N LEU A 132 -1.13 -5.29 9.81
CA LEU A 132 -2.11 -5.11 10.89
C LEU A 132 -1.81 -6.02 12.09
N THR A 133 -1.41 -7.27 11.86
CA THR A 133 -0.99 -8.20 12.93
C THR A 133 0.16 -7.61 13.75
N GLY A 134 1.19 -7.06 13.09
CA GLY A 134 2.32 -6.42 13.78
C GLY A 134 1.88 -5.19 14.56
N LEU A 135 1.05 -4.34 13.96
CA LEU A 135 0.53 -3.13 14.59
C LEU A 135 -0.32 -3.44 15.83
N THR A 136 -1.14 -4.48 15.78
CA THR A 136 -1.96 -4.95 16.90
C THR A 136 -1.09 -5.50 18.04
N THR A 137 -0.08 -6.32 17.72
CA THR A 137 0.89 -6.82 18.71
C THR A 137 1.65 -5.67 19.37
N ASP A 138 2.14 -4.73 18.57
CA ASP A 138 2.86 -3.55 19.05
C ASP A 138 1.99 -2.64 19.92
N LEU A 139 0.71 -2.49 19.56
CA LEU A 139 -0.25 -1.76 20.38
C LEU A 139 -0.47 -2.48 21.72
N GLY A 140 -0.65 -3.81 21.74
CA GLY A 140 -0.78 -4.59 22.97
C GLY A 140 0.41 -4.39 23.91
N ILE A 141 1.64 -4.51 23.38
CA ILE A 141 2.88 -4.25 24.14
C ILE A 141 2.94 -2.80 24.61
N GLY A 142 2.60 -1.85 23.74
CA GLY A 142 2.61 -0.42 24.05
C GLY A 142 1.60 -0.02 25.13
N LEU A 143 0.41 -0.62 25.14
CA LEU A 143 -0.61 -0.40 26.17
C LEU A 143 -0.15 -0.97 27.51
N ALA A 144 0.47 -2.16 27.52
CA ALA A 144 1.06 -2.71 28.74
C ALA A 144 2.15 -1.79 29.32
N LYS A 145 3.05 -1.27 28.48
CA LYS A 145 4.06 -0.28 28.90
C LYS A 145 3.45 1.02 29.42
N TYR A 146 2.34 1.46 28.83
CA TYR A 146 1.65 2.69 29.24
C TYR A 146 0.92 2.54 30.58
N PHE A 147 0.07 1.53 30.71
CA PHE A 147 -0.78 1.34 31.90
C PHE A 147 -0.04 0.69 33.07
N ILE A 148 0.73 -0.37 32.82
CA ILE A 148 1.46 -1.11 33.86
C ILE A 148 2.82 -0.46 34.10
N GLY A 149 3.58 -0.25 33.03
CA GLY A 149 4.92 0.33 33.10
C GLY A 149 4.96 1.84 33.36
N LYS A 150 3.80 2.53 33.36
CA LYS A 150 3.64 3.99 33.54
C LYS A 150 4.50 4.83 32.58
N LYS A 151 4.88 4.28 31.42
CA LYS A 151 5.72 4.96 30.41
C LYS A 151 4.87 5.91 29.56
N GLN A 152 4.77 7.16 29.96
CA GLN A 152 4.01 8.20 29.23
C GLN A 152 4.51 8.44 27.80
N SER A 153 5.79 8.14 27.51
CA SER A 153 6.36 8.22 26.15
C SER A 153 5.60 7.36 25.12
N GLU A 154 4.94 6.28 25.54
CA GLU A 154 4.18 5.40 24.65
C GLU A 154 2.85 6.02 24.18
N LYS A 155 2.34 7.05 24.86
CA LYS A 155 1.02 7.64 24.58
C LYS A 155 0.86 8.05 23.12
N LYS A 156 1.86 8.76 22.58
CA LYS A 156 1.82 9.27 21.20
C LYS A 156 1.88 8.14 20.18
N ILE A 157 2.75 7.15 20.39
CA ILE A 157 2.92 6.03 19.47
C ILE A 157 1.67 5.14 19.49
N ASN A 158 1.14 4.83 20.67
CA ASN A 158 -0.11 4.04 20.81
C ASN A 158 -1.29 4.74 20.12
N ARG A 159 -1.39 6.07 20.23
CA ARG A 159 -2.41 6.83 19.51
C ARG A 159 -2.30 6.64 17.99
N ILE A 160 -1.09 6.75 17.42
CA ILE A 160 -0.86 6.52 15.98
C ILE A 160 -1.26 5.09 15.59
N ARG A 161 -0.89 4.09 16.40
CA ARG A 161 -1.26 2.68 16.15
C ARG A 161 -2.77 2.48 16.15
N ILE A 162 -3.49 3.07 17.11
CA ILE A 162 -4.96 3.02 17.17
C ILE A 162 -5.57 3.67 15.93
N GLU A 163 -5.13 4.88 15.57
CA GLU A 163 -5.63 5.60 14.39
C GLU A 163 -5.43 4.79 13.10
N LEU A 164 -4.27 4.14 12.95
CA LEU A 164 -3.98 3.25 11.81
C LEU A 164 -4.89 2.01 11.78
N ILE A 165 -5.12 1.35 12.93
CA ILE A 165 -6.05 0.21 13.02
C ILE A 165 -7.48 0.65 12.67
N CYS A 166 -7.96 1.74 13.28
CA CYS A 166 -9.31 2.25 13.05
C CYS A 166 -9.52 2.66 11.59
N THR A 167 -8.57 3.39 10.99
CA THR A 167 -8.67 3.79 9.57
C THR A 167 -8.60 2.59 8.63
N PHE A 168 -7.80 1.55 8.93
CA PHE A 168 -7.80 0.31 8.17
C PHE A 168 -9.16 -0.41 8.22
N ILE A 169 -9.76 -0.52 9.42
CA ILE A 169 -11.08 -1.15 9.60
C ILE A 169 -12.15 -0.33 8.88
N LEU A 170 -12.19 0.98 9.07
CA LEU A 170 -13.16 1.86 8.40
C LEU A 170 -13.03 1.79 6.87
N GLY A 171 -11.81 1.88 6.34
CA GLY A 171 -11.57 1.74 4.91
C GLY A 171 -11.96 0.35 4.37
N SER A 172 -11.82 -0.69 5.20
CA SER A 172 -12.26 -2.04 4.87
C SER A 172 -13.79 -2.16 4.82
N ILE A 173 -14.50 -1.56 5.78
CA ILE A 173 -15.97 -1.51 5.80
C ILE A 173 -16.48 -0.74 4.58
N VAL A 174 -15.94 0.46 4.32
CA VAL A 174 -16.29 1.26 3.15
C VAL A 174 -16.04 0.48 1.86
N GLY A 175 -14.89 -0.18 1.74
CA GLY A 175 -14.58 -1.04 0.60
C GLY A 175 -15.56 -2.20 0.43
N ALA A 176 -16.00 -2.83 1.53
CA ALA A 176 -16.96 -3.94 1.48
C ALA A 176 -18.32 -3.54 0.90
N TYR A 177 -18.75 -2.29 1.08
CA TYR A 177 -19.97 -1.77 0.46
C TYR A 177 -19.76 -1.26 -0.96
N LEU A 178 -18.63 -0.62 -1.25
CA LEU A 178 -18.40 0.04 -2.55
C LEU A 178 -18.00 -0.94 -3.66
N PHE A 179 -17.17 -1.94 -3.37
CA PHE A 179 -16.68 -2.85 -4.41
C PHE A 179 -17.78 -3.73 -5.03
N PRO A 180 -18.77 -4.25 -4.28
CA PRO A 180 -19.90 -4.95 -4.91
C PRO A 180 -20.84 -4.02 -5.68
N ALA A 181 -20.98 -2.75 -5.26
CA ALA A 181 -21.88 -1.79 -5.91
C ALA A 181 -21.29 -1.19 -7.19
N PHE A 182 -19.97 -0.99 -7.24
CA PHE A 182 -19.28 -0.32 -8.35
C PHE A 182 -18.30 -1.22 -9.09
N GLU A 183 -18.14 -2.48 -8.67
CA GLU A 183 -17.24 -3.47 -9.27
C GLU A 183 -15.83 -2.89 -9.53
N PHE A 184 -15.32 -2.99 -10.77
CA PHE A 184 -14.02 -2.46 -11.16
C PHE A 184 -13.96 -0.92 -11.13
N TYR A 185 -15.08 -0.18 -11.20
CA TYR A 185 -15.08 1.28 -11.02
C TYR A 185 -14.68 1.69 -9.60
N ALA A 186 -14.84 0.81 -8.61
CA ALA A 186 -14.42 1.10 -7.23
C ALA A 186 -12.89 1.35 -7.12
N PHE A 187 -12.07 0.88 -8.08
CA PHE A 187 -10.64 1.21 -8.14
C PHE A 187 -10.37 2.70 -8.43
N LEU A 188 -11.35 3.47 -8.89
CA LEU A 188 -11.22 4.92 -9.01
C LEU A 188 -11.09 5.63 -7.65
N ILE A 189 -11.54 5.00 -6.57
CA ILE A 189 -11.41 5.54 -5.21
C ILE A 189 -9.95 5.57 -4.76
N PRO A 190 -9.19 4.45 -4.70
CA PRO A 190 -7.77 4.50 -4.38
C PRO A 190 -6.96 5.26 -5.43
N CYS A 191 -7.42 5.35 -6.69
CA CYS A 191 -6.85 6.25 -7.69
C CYS A 191 -6.94 7.72 -7.23
N ALA A 192 -8.14 8.20 -6.88
CA ALA A 192 -8.37 9.57 -6.44
C ALA A 192 -7.62 9.89 -5.13
N ILE A 193 -7.61 8.96 -4.16
CA ILE A 193 -6.85 9.12 -2.92
C ILE A 193 -5.35 9.27 -3.21
N SER A 194 -4.79 8.41 -4.07
CA SER A 194 -3.36 8.47 -4.41
C SER A 194 -3.02 9.79 -5.10
N LEU A 195 -3.87 10.26 -6.01
CA LEU A 195 -3.68 11.52 -6.74
C LEU A 195 -3.75 12.74 -5.80
N THR A 196 -4.75 12.79 -4.92
CA THR A 196 -4.93 13.89 -3.96
C THR A 196 -3.78 13.97 -2.95
N VAL A 197 -3.33 12.84 -2.41
CA VAL A 197 -2.15 12.79 -1.52
C VAL A 197 -0.90 13.20 -2.28
N GLY A 198 -0.71 12.71 -3.51
CA GLY A 198 0.42 13.07 -4.37
C GLY A 198 0.48 14.57 -4.63
N TRP A 199 -0.67 15.17 -4.96
CA TRP A 199 -0.81 16.61 -5.14
C TRP A 199 -0.51 17.40 -3.86
N GLY A 200 -1.01 16.95 -2.72
CA GLY A 200 -0.72 17.57 -1.42
C GLY A 200 0.78 17.59 -1.09
N LEU A 201 1.48 16.49 -1.34
CA LEU A 201 2.93 16.41 -1.16
C LEU A 201 3.69 17.31 -2.15
N PHE A 202 3.22 17.42 -3.39
CA PHE A 202 3.79 18.31 -4.40
C PHE A 202 3.73 19.77 -3.96
N VAL A 203 2.53 20.24 -3.56
CA VAL A 203 2.31 21.61 -3.12
C VAL A 203 3.14 21.91 -1.87
N SER A 204 3.16 20.99 -0.90
CA SER A 204 3.95 21.14 0.32
C SER A 204 5.45 21.26 0.05
N ARG A 205 5.97 20.45 -0.87
CA ARG A 205 7.38 20.53 -1.30
C ARG A 205 7.69 21.87 -1.99
N LYS A 206 6.84 22.32 -2.91
CA LYS A 206 7.05 23.59 -3.62
C LYS A 206 7.07 24.78 -2.66
N LYS A 207 6.20 24.79 -1.65
CA LYS A 207 6.19 25.79 -0.58
C LYS A 207 7.52 25.81 0.20
N LEU A 208 8.03 24.65 0.60
CA LEU A 208 9.31 24.53 1.33
C LEU A 208 10.49 25.03 0.49
N GLN A 209 10.52 24.72 -0.81
CA GLN A 209 11.58 25.20 -1.72
C GLN A 209 11.55 26.72 -1.89
N LEU A 210 10.36 27.31 -2.01
CA LEU A 210 10.20 28.76 -2.09
C LEU A 210 10.66 29.47 -0.80
N GLN A 211 10.33 28.92 0.37
CA GLN A 211 10.78 29.43 1.66
C GLN A 211 12.30 29.38 1.83
N GLN A 212 12.92 28.29 1.38
CA GLN A 212 14.39 28.15 1.40
C GLN A 212 15.05 29.15 0.43
N ALA A 213 14.48 29.35 -0.76
CA ALA A 213 15.00 30.32 -1.73
C ALA A 213 14.91 31.76 -1.20
N SER A 214 13.77 32.15 -0.60
CA SER A 214 13.62 33.48 0.01
C SER A 214 14.57 33.70 1.19
N HIS A 215 14.76 32.67 2.04
CA HIS A 215 15.70 32.76 3.17
C HIS A 215 17.15 32.91 2.69
N ASN A 216 17.56 32.18 1.65
CA ASN A 216 18.92 32.28 1.09
C ASN A 216 19.16 33.64 0.42
N PHE A 217 18.17 34.17 -0.31
CA PHE A 217 18.26 35.50 -0.92
C PHE A 217 18.41 36.62 0.12
N SER A 218 17.69 36.54 1.25
CA SER A 218 17.83 37.51 2.35
C SER A 218 19.18 37.46 3.06
N ARG A 219 19.90 36.33 3.00
CA ARG A 219 21.24 36.17 3.56
C ARG A 219 22.34 36.66 2.63
N SER A 220 22.17 36.58 1.31
CA SER A 220 23.17 37.07 0.35
C SER A 220 23.19 38.59 0.21
N GLN A 221 22.17 39.28 0.73
CA GLN A 221 22.09 40.75 0.76
C GLN A 221 22.63 41.37 2.07
N LYS A 222 23.12 40.55 3.01
CA LYS A 222 23.80 40.98 4.23
C LYS A 222 25.28 40.65 4.12
#